data_AF-A0A961H6U7-F1
#
_entry.id   AF-A0A961H6U7-F1
#
_cell.length_a   1.000
_cell.length_b   1.000
_cell.length_c   1.000
_cell.angle_alpha   90.00
_cell.angle_beta   90.00
_cell.angle_gamma   90.00
#
_symmetry.space_group_name_H-M   'P 1'
#
loop_
_entity.id
_entity.type
_entity.pdbx_description
1 polymer ?
#
loop_
_entity_poly.entity_id
_entity_poly.type
_entity_poly.pdbx_seq_one_letter_code
_entity_poly.pdbx_strand_id
1 'polypeptide(L)'
;LLANYADRSQIRTTVGQTLASMTSIDWSPRSQLVEVVLNGVYQGPYQLIEHRRIDKDRINIDEMSSSDNSGEALTGGYVFEIDFRGDDQALRTSRGAKVTVSDPEPYTPEQQAYAQSVLQRFEDALFSPNFADPETGYRAYVDMDSLIDSYLVAEFTMQVDFFYTSTFFYKKRGDEKFYFGPMWDFDVSVAPVTVGVEEITWPANMPWVRNPSITFNRDGGGKWIGRLFEDPTFVQAVHDRWQELKEPFGAYVQGMAAMQAPLNSAIKADSVRWDRGELGTYHRASQMQGWMNQRWNWMNSTM
;
A
#
# COMPACT_ATOMS: atom_id res chain seq x y z
N LEU A 1 15.26 3.86 -7.46
CA LEU A 1 15.57 2.88 -8.52
C LEU A 1 15.50 1.50 -7.89
N LEU A 2 14.54 0.67 -8.27
CA LEU A 2 14.30 -0.63 -7.64
C LEU A 2 14.77 -1.75 -8.58
N ALA A 3 15.53 -2.71 -8.05
CA ALA A 3 15.97 -3.87 -8.81
C ALA A 3 14.87 -4.94 -8.97
N ASN A 4 13.78 -4.83 -8.19
CA ASN A 4 12.69 -5.81 -8.13
C ASN A 4 13.23 -7.25 -8.04
N TYR A 5 14.26 -7.45 -7.20
CA TYR A 5 15.04 -8.69 -7.17
C TYR A 5 14.18 -9.90 -6.77
N ALA A 6 13.34 -9.73 -5.74
CA ALA A 6 12.43 -10.77 -5.28
C ALA A 6 11.24 -10.96 -6.23
N ASP A 7 10.78 -9.88 -6.88
CA ASP A 7 9.71 -9.91 -7.87
C ASP A 7 10.21 -10.47 -9.22
N ARG A 8 10.05 -11.79 -9.36
CA ARG A 8 10.34 -12.51 -10.60
C ARG A 8 9.49 -12.12 -11.81
N SER A 9 8.54 -11.19 -11.70
CA SER A 9 7.84 -10.61 -12.85
C SER A 9 8.37 -9.25 -13.29
N GLN A 10 9.09 -8.55 -12.41
CA GLN A 10 9.53 -7.15 -12.52
C GLN A 10 8.40 -6.11 -12.53
N ILE A 11 7.12 -6.50 -12.52
CA ILE A 11 5.99 -5.58 -12.77
C ILE A 11 5.00 -5.46 -11.62
N ARG A 12 5.13 -6.20 -10.51
CA ARG A 12 4.11 -6.19 -9.43
C ARG A 12 3.96 -4.83 -8.78
N THR A 13 5.07 -4.17 -8.49
CA THR A 13 5.08 -2.79 -7.99
C THR A 13 4.39 -1.82 -8.94
N THR A 14 4.64 -1.94 -10.25
CA THR A 14 3.93 -1.15 -11.26
C THR A 14 2.42 -1.45 -11.28
N VAL A 15 2.03 -2.72 -11.12
CA VAL A 15 0.63 -3.15 -11.07
C VAL A 15 -0.11 -2.51 -9.90
N GLY A 16 0.44 -2.62 -8.68
CA GLY A 16 -0.15 -1.99 -7.50
C GLY A 16 -0.27 -0.47 -7.62
N GLN A 17 0.77 0.20 -8.14
CA GLN A 17 0.78 1.65 -8.34
C GLN A 17 -0.21 2.12 -9.40
N THR A 18 -0.35 1.36 -10.48
CA THR A 18 -1.31 1.72 -11.54
C THR A 18 -2.74 1.51 -11.07
N LEU A 19 -3.02 0.43 -10.34
CA LEU A 19 -4.34 0.23 -9.75
C LEU A 19 -4.66 1.34 -8.73
N ALA A 20 -3.71 1.73 -7.88
CA ALA A 20 -3.88 2.85 -6.96
C ALA A 20 -4.09 4.20 -7.67
N SER A 21 -3.46 4.43 -8.83
CA SER A 21 -3.65 5.69 -9.59
C SER A 21 -5.00 5.76 -10.32
N MET A 22 -5.73 4.64 -10.41
CA MET A 22 -7.09 4.58 -10.95
C MET A 22 -8.17 4.89 -9.89
N THR A 23 -7.78 5.16 -8.64
CA THR A 23 -8.70 5.43 -7.53
C THR A 23 -8.65 6.90 -7.10
N SER A 24 -9.23 7.24 -5.94
CA SER A 24 -9.18 8.57 -5.33
C SER A 24 -7.90 8.84 -4.53
N ILE A 25 -6.95 7.89 -4.48
CA ILE A 25 -5.70 8.08 -3.75
C ILE A 25 -4.93 9.27 -4.34
N ASP A 26 -4.79 10.35 -3.55
CA ASP A 26 -4.29 11.67 -3.97
C ASP A 26 -2.98 11.61 -4.79
N TRP A 27 -2.07 10.71 -4.42
CA TRP A 27 -0.84 10.49 -5.18
C TRP A 27 -0.45 9.01 -5.20
N SER A 28 -0.12 8.53 -6.40
CA SER A 28 0.51 7.24 -6.62
C SER A 28 1.86 7.45 -7.31
N PRO A 29 2.95 6.83 -6.83
CA PRO A 29 4.28 7.01 -7.42
C PRO A 29 4.28 6.64 -8.89
N ARG A 30 4.71 7.57 -9.74
CA ARG A 30 4.95 7.25 -11.15
C ARG A 30 6.18 6.38 -11.25
N SER A 31 6.12 5.39 -12.13
CA SER A 31 7.26 4.54 -12.41
C SER A 31 7.37 4.17 -13.88
N GLN A 32 8.60 3.90 -14.29
CA GLN A 32 8.94 3.43 -15.62
C GLN A 32 10.01 2.35 -15.49
N LEU A 33 9.85 1.28 -16.25
CA LEU A 33 10.85 0.23 -16.34
C LEU A 33 11.98 0.69 -17.26
N VAL A 34 13.22 0.51 -16.82
CA VAL A 34 14.43 0.99 -17.49
C VAL A 34 15.52 -0.08 -17.47
N GLU A 35 16.41 -0.05 -18.46
CA GLU A 35 17.64 -0.83 -18.45
C GLU A 35 18.78 0.04 -17.89
N VAL A 36 19.57 -0.51 -16.97
CA VAL A 36 20.65 0.24 -16.30
C VAL A 36 22.00 -0.19 -16.83
N VAL A 37 22.83 0.78 -17.18
CA VAL A 37 24.26 0.58 -17.51
C VAL A 37 25.08 1.46 -16.58
N LEU A 38 25.93 0.84 -15.76
CA LEU A 38 26.78 1.53 -14.79
C LEU A 38 28.24 1.34 -15.19
N ASN A 39 28.96 2.44 -15.44
CA ASN A 39 30.37 2.44 -15.87
C ASN A 39 30.64 1.54 -17.09
N GLY A 40 29.73 1.57 -18.08
CA GLY A 40 29.81 0.74 -19.29
C GLY A 40 29.38 -0.72 -19.10
N VAL A 41 28.95 -1.10 -17.90
CA VAL A 41 28.53 -2.47 -17.58
C VAL A 41 27.00 -2.52 -17.42
N TYR A 42 26.32 -3.31 -18.25
CA TYR A 42 24.89 -3.58 -18.15
C TYR A 42 24.55 -4.21 -16.80
N GLN A 43 23.53 -3.73 -16.11
CA GLN A 43 23.13 -4.16 -14.76
C GLN A 43 21.77 -4.86 -14.72
N GLY A 44 21.01 -4.88 -15.81
CA GLY A 44 19.66 -5.49 -15.85
C GLY A 44 18.51 -4.47 -15.98
N PRO A 45 17.26 -4.97 -16.01
CA PRO A 45 16.06 -4.17 -15.85
C PRO A 45 15.90 -3.67 -14.40
N TYR A 46 15.42 -2.46 -14.26
CA TYR A 46 15.09 -1.81 -12.99
C TYR A 46 13.78 -1.04 -13.17
N GLN A 47 13.15 -0.70 -12.05
CA GLN A 47 12.07 0.27 -12.01
C GLN A 47 12.60 1.63 -11.54
N LEU A 48 12.58 2.61 -12.45
CA LEU A 48 12.73 4.02 -12.09
C LEU A 48 11.39 4.49 -11.52
N ILE A 49 11.39 4.85 -10.25
CA ILE A 49 10.19 5.19 -9.48
C ILE A 49 10.42 6.48 -8.72
N GLU A 50 9.39 7.30 -8.63
CA GLU A 50 9.39 8.50 -7.81
C GLU A 50 9.60 8.17 -6.32
N HIS A 51 10.37 9.04 -5.65
CA HIS A 51 10.55 8.92 -4.21
C HIS A 51 9.32 9.47 -3.47
N ARG A 52 8.85 8.75 -2.44
CA ARG A 52 7.84 9.26 -1.51
C ARG A 52 8.42 10.44 -0.73
N ARG A 53 7.91 11.64 -0.97
CA ARG A 53 8.25 12.86 -0.24
C ARG A 53 7.12 13.87 -0.35
N ILE A 54 7.10 14.83 0.56
CA ILE A 54 6.23 15.99 0.49
C ILE A 54 6.68 16.88 -0.68
N ASP A 55 5.76 17.14 -1.62
CA ASP A 55 5.97 17.96 -2.82
C ASP A 55 4.59 18.24 -3.45
N LYS A 56 4.45 19.38 -4.13
CA LYS A 56 3.20 19.76 -4.81
C LYS A 56 2.74 18.75 -5.88
N ASP A 57 3.69 18.01 -6.47
CA ASP A 57 3.42 16.99 -7.49
C ASP A 57 3.47 15.57 -6.91
N ARG A 58 3.47 15.43 -5.57
CA ARG A 58 3.53 14.15 -4.83
C ARG A 58 2.54 14.15 -3.65
N ILE A 59 3.01 13.86 -2.43
CA ILE A 59 2.22 14.04 -1.21
C ILE A 59 2.10 15.55 -0.98
N ASN A 60 0.99 16.12 -1.43
CA ASN A 60 0.76 17.55 -1.39
C ASN A 60 0.16 17.98 -0.04
N ILE A 61 1.02 18.08 0.97
CA ILE A 61 0.71 18.58 2.32
C ILE A 61 1.74 19.62 2.74
N ASP A 62 1.46 20.36 3.82
CA ASP A 62 2.43 21.27 4.42
C ASP A 62 3.70 20.52 4.87
N GLU A 63 4.88 21.02 4.52
CA GLU A 63 6.13 20.47 5.08
C GLU A 63 6.39 21.10 6.45
N MET A 64 6.60 20.27 7.47
CA MET A 64 6.82 20.76 8.84
C MET A 64 8.26 21.21 9.07
N SER A 65 8.41 22.30 9.83
CA SER A 65 9.70 22.77 10.32
C SER A 65 9.92 22.40 11.78
N SER A 66 11.17 22.47 12.26
CA SER A 66 11.49 22.28 13.68
C SER A 66 10.96 23.38 14.61
N SER A 67 10.39 24.47 14.07
CA SER A 67 9.71 25.53 14.83
C SER A 67 8.20 25.31 14.99
N ASP A 68 7.61 24.36 14.26
CA ASP A 68 6.17 24.09 14.27
C ASP A 68 5.76 23.25 15.49
N ASN A 69 5.87 23.85 16.69
CA ASN A 69 5.73 23.15 17.99
C ASN A 69 4.50 23.56 18.79
N SER A 70 3.61 24.41 18.25
CA SER A 70 2.37 24.82 18.93
C SER A 70 1.31 25.33 17.97
N GLY A 71 0.08 25.48 18.48
CA GLY A 71 -1.04 26.02 17.72
C GLY A 71 -1.36 25.21 16.47
N GLU A 72 -1.87 25.88 15.44
CA GLU A 72 -2.20 25.25 14.15
C GLU A 72 -0.97 24.68 13.44
N ALA A 73 0.21 25.30 13.59
CA ALA A 73 1.45 24.85 12.94
C ALA A 73 1.84 23.42 13.36
N LEU A 74 1.60 23.05 14.63
CA LEU A 74 1.86 21.70 15.14
C LEU A 74 0.92 20.64 14.55
N THR A 75 -0.20 21.04 13.96
CA THR A 75 -1.29 20.10 13.65
C THR A 75 -1.08 19.28 12.39
N GLY A 76 -0.13 19.63 11.50
CA GLY A 76 0.01 18.82 10.30
C GLY A 76 1.07 19.23 9.31
N GLY A 77 1.15 18.31 8.34
CA GLY A 77 2.35 17.98 7.60
C GLY A 77 3.01 16.67 8.04
N TYR A 78 2.23 15.69 8.51
CA TYR A 78 2.77 14.41 8.99
C TYR A 78 2.55 13.30 7.97
N VAL A 79 3.60 12.52 7.70
CA VAL A 79 3.51 11.23 6.99
C VAL A 79 3.79 10.11 7.98
N PHE A 80 2.90 9.14 8.00
CA PHE A 80 2.94 7.98 8.87
C PHE A 80 3.14 6.70 8.07
N GLU A 81 3.74 5.71 8.72
CA GLU A 81 3.90 4.37 8.22
C GLU A 81 3.54 3.37 9.30
N ILE A 82 2.55 2.50 9.06
CA ILE A 82 2.48 1.27 9.86
C ILE A 82 3.67 0.42 9.45
N ASP A 83 4.53 0.12 10.42
CA ASP A 83 5.72 -0.69 10.20
C ASP A 83 5.97 -1.61 11.41
N PHE A 84 5.77 -2.92 11.23
CA PHE A 84 6.12 -3.90 12.25
C PHE A 84 7.61 -3.86 12.60
N ARG A 85 8.48 -3.45 11.66
CA ARG A 85 9.94 -3.34 11.84
C ARG A 85 10.38 -2.01 12.45
N GLY A 86 9.47 -1.07 12.73
CA GLY A 86 9.81 0.23 13.29
C GLY A 86 10.70 0.11 14.53
N ASP A 87 11.50 1.12 14.83
CA ASP A 87 12.42 1.04 15.96
C ASP A 87 11.72 1.34 17.31
N ASP A 88 12.51 1.58 18.34
CA ASP A 88 12.01 1.97 19.67
C ASP A 88 11.36 3.37 19.68
N GLN A 89 11.53 4.16 18.60
CA GLN A 89 10.92 5.49 18.44
C GLN A 89 9.55 5.42 17.76
N ALA A 90 9.14 4.26 17.24
CA ALA A 90 7.81 4.06 16.69
C ALA A 90 6.72 4.38 17.73
N LEU A 91 5.72 5.15 17.30
CA LEU A 91 4.52 5.44 18.06
C LEU A 91 3.75 4.15 18.30
N ARG A 92 3.18 4.03 19.49
CA ARG A 92 2.45 2.83 19.92
C ARG A 92 1.10 3.23 20.46
N THR A 93 0.05 2.75 19.81
CA THR A 93 -1.30 2.93 20.31
C THR A 93 -1.61 1.92 21.42
N SER A 94 -2.62 2.19 22.25
CA SER A 94 -3.00 1.34 23.38
C SER A 94 -3.41 -0.09 22.98
N ARG A 95 -3.84 -0.31 21.73
CA ARG A 95 -4.17 -1.64 21.19
C ARG A 95 -3.05 -2.30 20.38
N GLY A 96 -1.89 -1.65 20.34
CA GLY A 96 -0.63 -2.22 19.86
C GLY A 96 -0.31 -1.91 18.40
N ALA A 97 -0.99 -0.97 17.74
CA ALA A 97 -0.55 -0.50 16.43
C ALA A 97 0.81 0.18 16.58
N LYS A 98 1.74 -0.16 15.68
CA LYS A 98 3.09 0.36 15.64
C LYS A 98 3.25 1.22 14.40
N VAL A 99 3.46 2.51 14.60
CA VAL A 99 3.42 3.51 13.55
C VAL A 99 4.65 4.41 13.65
N THR A 100 5.42 4.52 12.57
CA THR A 100 6.54 5.44 12.45
C THR A 100 6.07 6.76 11.86
N VAL A 101 6.62 7.88 12.34
CA VAL A 101 6.50 9.18 11.68
C VAL A 101 7.64 9.27 10.66
N SER A 102 7.33 9.12 9.39
CA SER A 102 8.33 9.22 8.31
C SER A 102 8.67 10.67 7.96
N ASP A 103 7.73 11.59 8.14
CA ASP A 103 7.95 13.03 7.98
C ASP A 103 7.11 13.79 9.03
N PRO A 104 7.68 14.80 9.73
CA PRO A 104 9.08 15.21 9.66
C PRO A 104 10.04 14.19 10.30
N GLU A 105 11.23 14.04 9.71
CA GLU A 105 12.35 13.29 10.28
C GLU A 105 13.63 14.15 10.19
N PRO A 106 14.25 14.56 11.32
CA PRO A 106 13.83 14.33 12.70
C PRO A 106 12.63 15.19 13.11
N TYR A 107 11.87 14.74 14.10
CA TYR A 107 10.77 15.48 14.74
C TYR A 107 11.16 16.00 16.13
N THR A 108 10.45 17.02 16.61
CA THR A 108 10.59 17.54 17.98
C THR A 108 9.76 16.71 18.99
N PRO A 109 10.02 16.82 20.30
CA PRO A 109 9.18 16.18 21.32
C PRO A 109 7.69 16.59 21.24
N GLU A 110 7.41 17.85 20.92
CA GLU A 110 6.05 18.36 20.76
C GLU A 110 5.34 17.71 19.55
N GLN A 111 6.06 17.58 18.43
CA GLN A 111 5.56 16.91 17.22
C GLN A 111 5.31 15.42 17.46
N GLN A 112 6.23 14.73 18.15
CA GLN A 112 6.05 13.33 18.52
C GLN A 112 4.82 13.13 19.41
N ALA A 113 4.68 13.98 20.44
CA ALA A 113 3.55 13.92 21.36
C ALA A 113 2.22 14.20 20.65
N TYR A 114 2.20 15.17 19.74
CA TYR A 114 1.01 15.45 18.92
C TYR A 114 0.64 14.25 18.04
N ALA A 115 1.62 13.72 17.29
CA ALA A 115 1.46 12.56 16.40
C ALA A 115 0.93 11.33 17.15
N GLN A 116 1.49 11.02 18.32
CA GLN A 116 1.00 9.96 19.21
C GLN A 116 -0.44 10.23 19.66
N SER A 117 -0.77 11.48 20.02
CA SER A 117 -2.10 11.82 20.54
C SER A 117 -3.18 11.66 19.48
N VAL A 118 -2.92 12.06 18.22
CA VAL A 118 -3.91 11.96 17.14
C VAL A 118 -4.14 10.52 16.70
N LEU A 119 -3.07 9.70 16.62
CA LEU A 119 -3.20 8.26 16.39
C LEU A 119 -4.03 7.59 17.50
N GLN A 120 -3.80 7.95 18.77
CA GLN A 120 -4.57 7.40 19.87
C GLN A 120 -6.04 7.83 19.81
N ARG A 121 -6.35 9.09 19.48
CA ARG A 121 -7.74 9.54 19.33
C ARG A 121 -8.49 8.78 18.24
N PHE A 122 -7.86 8.54 17.10
CA PHE A 122 -8.44 7.71 16.04
C PHE A 122 -8.70 6.29 16.54
N GLU A 123 -7.73 5.64 17.18
CA GLU A 123 -7.93 4.28 17.69
C GLU A 123 -9.00 4.22 18.78
N ASP A 124 -9.04 5.20 19.68
CA ASP A 124 -10.07 5.27 20.72
C ASP A 124 -11.47 5.42 20.10
N ALA A 125 -11.63 6.26 19.07
CA ALA A 125 -12.88 6.41 18.34
C ALA A 125 -13.27 5.14 17.57
N LEU A 126 -12.31 4.45 16.95
CA LEU A 126 -12.56 3.21 16.22
C LEU A 126 -13.02 2.06 17.13
N PHE A 127 -12.53 2.03 18.36
CA PHE A 127 -12.90 0.98 19.33
C PHE A 127 -13.87 1.46 20.41
N SER A 128 -14.49 2.63 20.25
CA SER A 128 -15.54 3.10 21.15
C SER A 128 -16.85 2.35 20.92
N PRO A 129 -17.79 2.36 21.90
CA PRO A 129 -19.14 1.82 21.69
C PRO A 129 -19.90 2.49 20.54
N ASN A 130 -19.65 3.78 20.29
CA ASN A 130 -20.25 4.59 19.22
C ASN A 130 -19.34 4.73 17.98
N PHE A 131 -18.43 3.78 17.73
CA PHE A 131 -17.44 3.89 16.65
C PHE A 131 -18.03 4.16 15.27
N ALA A 132 -19.24 3.65 15.01
CA ALA A 132 -19.94 3.84 13.75
C ALA A 132 -20.75 5.14 13.70
N ASP A 133 -20.65 6.04 14.67
CA ASP A 133 -21.27 7.36 14.58
C ASP A 133 -20.50 8.25 13.57
N PRO A 134 -21.18 8.97 12.66
CA PRO A 134 -20.49 9.75 11.62
C PRO A 134 -19.75 10.99 12.15
N GLU A 135 -20.15 11.56 13.29
CA GLU A 135 -19.58 12.79 13.84
C GLU A 135 -18.58 12.51 14.98
N THR A 136 -18.80 11.45 15.74
CA THR A 136 -18.05 11.13 16.96
C THR A 136 -17.29 9.81 16.88
N GLY A 137 -17.54 9.01 15.83
CA GLY A 137 -16.86 7.75 15.57
C GLY A 137 -15.59 7.91 14.73
N TYR A 138 -15.08 6.79 14.20
CA TYR A 138 -13.81 6.77 13.46
C TYR A 138 -13.84 7.65 12.20
N ARG A 139 -15.03 7.85 11.61
CA ARG A 139 -15.24 8.64 10.38
C ARG A 139 -14.91 10.12 10.53
N ALA A 140 -14.83 10.63 11.76
CA ALA A 140 -14.32 11.97 12.04
C ALA A 140 -12.78 12.09 11.86
N TYR A 141 -12.07 10.96 11.84
CA TYR A 141 -10.60 10.89 11.88
C TYR A 141 -9.97 10.26 10.64
N VAL A 142 -10.78 9.81 9.67
CA VAL A 142 -10.28 9.24 8.43
C VAL A 142 -11.01 9.85 7.24
N ASP A 143 -10.26 10.03 6.17
CA ASP A 143 -10.85 10.19 4.85
C ASP A 143 -11.31 8.83 4.34
N MET A 144 -12.63 8.68 4.19
CA MET A 144 -13.25 7.40 3.87
C MET A 144 -12.88 6.91 2.47
N ASP A 145 -12.77 7.81 1.50
CA ASP A 145 -12.51 7.46 0.11
C ASP A 145 -11.12 6.85 -0.04
N SER A 146 -10.09 7.49 0.52
CA SER A 146 -8.73 6.95 0.52
C SER A 146 -8.58 5.66 1.34
N LEU A 147 -9.29 5.53 2.47
CA LEU A 147 -9.29 4.29 3.27
C LEU A 147 -9.92 3.12 2.50
N ILE A 148 -11.07 3.33 1.86
CA ILE A 148 -11.74 2.30 1.07
C ILE A 148 -10.90 1.92 -0.16
N ASP A 149 -10.36 2.91 -0.86
CA ASP A 149 -9.56 2.67 -2.06
C ASP A 149 -8.25 1.95 -1.76
N SER A 150 -7.57 2.31 -0.66
CA SER A 150 -6.37 1.59 -0.23
C SER A 150 -6.68 0.14 0.16
N TYR A 151 -7.80 -0.11 0.86
CA TYR A 151 -8.29 -1.45 1.15
C TYR A 151 -8.59 -2.24 -0.14
N LEU A 152 -9.34 -1.67 -1.10
CA LEU A 152 -9.73 -2.36 -2.32
C LEU A 152 -8.53 -2.70 -3.19
N VAL A 153 -7.55 -1.80 -3.31
CA VAL A 153 -6.30 -2.09 -4.02
C VAL A 153 -5.56 -3.23 -3.31
N ALA A 154 -5.37 -3.17 -1.99
CA ALA A 154 -4.67 -4.21 -1.24
C ALA A 154 -5.40 -5.57 -1.27
N GLU A 155 -6.73 -5.57 -1.18
CA GLU A 155 -7.55 -6.78 -1.27
C GLU A 155 -7.47 -7.36 -2.70
N PHE A 156 -7.59 -6.53 -3.73
CA PHE A 156 -7.56 -7.00 -5.12
C PHE A 156 -6.20 -7.56 -5.52
N THR A 157 -5.10 -6.91 -5.14
CA THR A 157 -3.75 -7.41 -5.45
C THR A 157 -3.28 -8.49 -4.48
N MET A 158 -4.02 -8.73 -3.40
CA MET A 158 -3.60 -9.52 -2.26
C MET A 158 -2.25 -9.04 -1.73
N GLN A 159 -2.13 -7.73 -1.49
CA GLN A 159 -0.92 -7.11 -0.97
C GLN A 159 -0.64 -7.59 0.46
N VAL A 160 0.54 -8.18 0.68
CA VAL A 160 0.86 -8.89 1.92
C VAL A 160 1.05 -7.94 3.10
N ASP A 161 1.59 -6.76 2.82
CA ASP A 161 2.03 -5.81 3.84
C ASP A 161 0.91 -4.94 4.40
N PHE A 162 -0.25 -4.87 3.73
CA PHE A 162 -1.30 -3.90 4.10
C PHE A 162 -1.79 -4.07 5.54
N PHE A 163 -1.69 -2.99 6.33
CA PHE A 163 -1.91 -2.94 7.80
C PHE A 163 -0.94 -3.76 8.65
N TYR A 164 0.22 -4.14 8.11
CA TYR A 164 1.29 -4.86 8.80
C TYR A 164 2.64 -4.14 8.68
N THR A 165 3.05 -3.74 7.47
CA THR A 165 4.18 -2.84 7.20
C THR A 165 3.90 -2.05 5.91
N SER A 166 4.80 -1.14 5.48
CA SER A 166 4.73 -0.43 4.20
C SER A 166 3.37 0.23 3.90
N THR A 167 2.60 0.55 4.93
CA THR A 167 1.24 1.11 4.81
C THR A 167 1.31 2.56 5.21
N PHE A 168 1.34 3.44 4.21
CA PHE A 168 1.46 4.87 4.40
C PHE A 168 0.10 5.54 4.50
N PHE A 169 0.05 6.58 5.33
CA PHE A 169 -1.07 7.49 5.43
C PHE A 169 -0.52 8.82 5.96
N TYR A 170 -1.26 9.91 5.81
CA TYR A 170 -0.76 11.23 6.17
C TYR A 170 -1.86 12.13 6.73
N LYS A 171 -1.45 13.21 7.38
CA LYS A 171 -2.34 14.19 8.01
C LYS A 171 -2.03 15.61 7.54
N LYS A 172 -3.06 16.28 7.02
CA LYS A 172 -3.02 17.68 6.58
C LYS A 172 -3.08 18.63 7.79
N ARG A 173 -2.44 19.80 7.70
CA ARG A 173 -2.51 20.84 8.74
C ARG A 173 -3.95 21.31 8.92
N GLY A 174 -4.38 21.48 10.17
CA GLY A 174 -5.75 21.91 10.51
C GLY A 174 -6.84 20.86 10.33
N ASP A 175 -6.53 19.67 9.80
CA ASP A 175 -7.52 18.61 9.52
C ASP A 175 -7.30 17.40 10.42
N GLU A 176 -8.32 16.96 11.17
CA GLU A 176 -8.22 15.80 12.06
C GLU A 176 -8.17 14.46 11.31
N LYS A 177 -8.39 14.44 10.00
CA LYS A 177 -8.42 13.22 9.20
C LYS A 177 -7.04 12.72 8.78
N PHE A 178 -6.91 11.39 8.80
CA PHE A 178 -5.88 10.65 8.08
C PHE A 178 -6.33 10.31 6.66
N TYR A 179 -5.44 10.49 5.71
CA TYR A 179 -5.61 10.14 4.30
C TYR A 179 -4.72 8.94 3.99
N PHE A 180 -5.31 7.83 3.53
CA PHE A 180 -4.57 6.59 3.29
C PHE A 180 -3.88 6.59 1.93
N GLY A 181 -2.65 6.10 1.90
CA GLY A 181 -1.75 6.17 0.77
C GLY A 181 -0.59 7.16 1.01
N PRO A 182 0.36 7.25 0.07
CA PRO A 182 0.44 6.48 -1.17
C PRO A 182 0.62 4.97 -0.95
N MET A 183 0.11 4.15 -1.86
CA MET A 183 0.31 2.70 -1.79
C MET A 183 1.75 2.35 -2.17
N TRP A 184 2.36 1.40 -1.45
CA TRP A 184 3.79 1.08 -1.58
C TRP A 184 4.07 -0.44 -1.50
N ASP A 185 5.25 -0.82 -1.99
CA ASP A 185 5.90 -2.14 -1.83
C ASP A 185 5.14 -3.40 -2.28
N PHE A 186 4.69 -3.44 -3.53
CA PHE A 186 3.86 -4.57 -4.03
C PHE A 186 4.67 -5.75 -4.58
N ASP A 187 5.96 -5.88 -4.29
CA ASP A 187 6.78 -6.96 -4.82
C ASP A 187 6.30 -8.36 -4.36
N VAL A 188 5.65 -8.45 -3.19
CA VAL A 188 4.95 -9.63 -2.67
C VAL A 188 3.43 -9.47 -2.77
N SER A 189 2.93 -9.30 -3.99
CA SER A 189 1.49 -9.25 -4.33
C SER A 189 1.24 -9.99 -5.66
N VAL A 190 -0.01 -10.22 -6.06
CA VAL A 190 -0.37 -10.79 -7.36
C VAL A 190 0.33 -12.14 -7.64
N ALA A 191 -0.27 -13.22 -7.13
CA ALA A 191 0.35 -14.55 -7.18
C ALA A 191 0.50 -15.09 -8.62
N PRO A 192 1.42 -16.05 -8.87
CA PRO A 192 2.35 -16.67 -7.90
C PRO A 192 3.44 -15.70 -7.44
N VAL A 193 3.83 -15.70 -6.17
CA VAL A 193 4.94 -14.89 -5.63
C VAL A 193 6.11 -15.78 -5.23
N THR A 194 7.33 -15.23 -5.21
CA THR A 194 8.50 -15.95 -4.66
C THR A 194 8.87 -15.31 -3.32
N VAL A 195 8.82 -16.08 -2.24
CA VAL A 195 9.24 -15.65 -0.91
C VAL A 195 10.42 -16.50 -0.48
N GLY A 196 11.61 -15.89 -0.43
CA GLY A 196 12.86 -16.63 -0.25
C GLY A 196 13.14 -17.55 -1.44
N VAL A 197 13.04 -18.87 -1.23
CA VAL A 197 13.23 -19.89 -2.27
C VAL A 197 11.93 -20.58 -2.69
N GLU A 198 10.81 -20.28 -2.02
CA GLU A 198 9.53 -20.94 -2.27
C GLU A 198 8.66 -20.11 -3.21
N GLU A 199 8.05 -20.79 -4.19
CA GLU A 199 6.98 -20.22 -5.00
C GLU A 199 5.65 -20.49 -4.32
N ILE A 200 4.88 -19.42 -4.09
CA ILE A 200 3.60 -19.49 -3.41
C ILE A 200 2.52 -19.03 -4.38
N THR A 201 1.57 -19.93 -4.66
CA THR A 201 0.35 -19.60 -5.41
C THR A 201 -0.81 -19.47 -4.42
N TRP A 202 -1.12 -18.22 -4.02
CA TRP A 202 -2.28 -17.98 -3.16
C TRP A 202 -3.58 -18.24 -3.92
N PRO A 203 -4.59 -18.89 -3.30
CA PRO A 203 -5.91 -19.01 -3.91
C PRO A 203 -6.50 -17.63 -4.19
N ALA A 204 -6.87 -17.35 -5.44
CA ALA A 204 -7.44 -16.07 -5.82
C ALA A 204 -8.85 -15.82 -5.24
N ASN A 205 -9.49 -16.85 -4.69
CA ASN A 205 -10.90 -16.91 -4.35
C ASN A 205 -11.19 -16.94 -2.83
N MET A 206 -10.44 -16.16 -2.05
CA MET A 206 -10.65 -16.01 -0.61
C MET A 206 -10.45 -14.56 -0.16
N PRO A 207 -11.06 -14.10 0.95
CA PRO A 207 -10.67 -12.83 1.53
C PRO A 207 -9.16 -12.79 1.75
N TRP A 208 -8.54 -11.62 1.59
CA TRP A 208 -7.12 -11.44 1.83
C TRP A 208 -6.86 -10.60 3.06
N VAL A 209 -7.15 -9.31 3.00
CA VAL A 209 -6.85 -8.34 4.05
C VAL A 209 -7.49 -8.73 5.39
N ARG A 210 -8.66 -9.36 5.34
CA ARG A 210 -9.46 -9.77 6.52
C ARG A 210 -9.33 -11.25 6.87
N ASN A 211 -8.44 -11.98 6.22
CA ASN A 211 -8.36 -13.42 6.41
C ASN A 211 -7.54 -13.78 7.66
N PRO A 212 -8.17 -14.39 8.68
CA PRO A 212 -7.49 -14.72 9.93
C PRO A 212 -6.44 -15.82 9.78
N SER A 213 -6.48 -16.59 8.69
CA SER A 213 -5.54 -17.69 8.42
C SER A 213 -4.23 -17.24 7.78
N ILE A 214 -4.09 -15.95 7.46
CA ILE A 214 -2.86 -15.42 6.88
C ILE A 214 -1.81 -15.24 8.00
N THR A 215 -0.67 -15.91 7.81
CA THR A 215 0.40 -16.13 8.80
C THR A 215 1.09 -14.86 9.32
N PHE A 216 0.84 -13.70 8.71
CA PHE A 216 1.39 -12.41 9.16
C PHE A 216 0.69 -11.84 10.40
N ASN A 217 -0.27 -12.57 10.99
CA ASN A 217 -1.00 -12.26 12.23
C ASN A 217 -1.01 -10.75 12.52
N ARG A 218 -1.93 -10.04 11.84
CA ARG A 218 -1.94 -8.58 11.70
C ARG A 218 -2.33 -7.89 13.03
N ASP A 219 -1.53 -8.11 14.05
CA ASP A 219 -1.63 -7.46 15.35
C ASP A 219 -1.44 -5.95 15.19
N GLY A 220 -1.94 -5.18 16.16
CA GLY A 220 -1.90 -3.73 16.08
C GLY A 220 -2.79 -3.19 14.96
N GLY A 221 -2.19 -2.64 13.90
CA GLY A 221 -2.89 -1.96 12.80
C GLY A 221 -3.89 -2.85 12.06
N GLY A 222 -3.65 -4.16 11.96
CA GLY A 222 -4.62 -5.08 11.37
C GLY A 222 -5.86 -5.33 12.24
N LYS A 223 -5.88 -4.93 13.52
CA LYS A 223 -7.12 -4.91 14.30
C LYS A 223 -8.07 -3.82 13.81
N TRP A 224 -7.55 -2.77 13.19
CA TRP A 224 -8.37 -1.68 12.66
C TRP A 224 -9.30 -2.20 11.57
N ILE A 225 -8.81 -3.00 10.63
CA ILE A 225 -9.65 -3.52 9.53
C ILE A 225 -10.76 -4.46 10.03
N GLY A 226 -10.48 -5.27 11.05
CA GLY A 226 -11.50 -6.11 11.67
C GLY A 226 -12.64 -5.26 12.22
N ARG A 227 -12.29 -4.19 12.95
CA ARG A 227 -13.27 -3.28 13.55
C ARG A 227 -14.04 -2.45 12.53
N LEU A 228 -13.39 -1.97 11.47
CA LEU A 228 -14.05 -1.23 10.38
C LEU A 228 -15.17 -2.05 9.72
N PHE A 229 -14.93 -3.34 9.50
CA PHE A 229 -15.92 -4.25 8.89
C PHE A 229 -17.09 -4.65 9.81
N GLU A 230 -17.09 -4.18 11.05
CA GLU A 230 -18.26 -4.27 11.94
C GLU A 230 -19.24 -3.10 11.72
N ASP A 231 -18.85 -2.03 11.01
CA ASP A 231 -19.73 -0.93 10.59
C ASP A 231 -20.42 -1.27 9.24
N PRO A 232 -21.75 -1.48 9.21
CA PRO A 232 -22.44 -1.78 7.96
C PRO A 232 -22.34 -0.65 6.92
N THR A 233 -22.12 0.60 7.35
CA THR A 233 -21.90 1.72 6.43
C THR A 233 -20.58 1.58 5.69
N PHE A 234 -19.52 1.18 6.40
CA PHE A 234 -18.21 0.90 5.80
C PHE A 234 -18.31 -0.25 4.80
N VAL A 235 -18.97 -1.34 5.19
CA VAL A 235 -19.17 -2.52 4.33
C VAL A 235 -19.91 -2.16 3.04
N GLN A 236 -20.99 -1.37 3.15
CA GLN A 236 -21.74 -0.91 1.97
C GLN A 236 -20.89 0.01 1.09
N ALA A 237 -20.13 0.93 1.67
CA ALA A 237 -19.28 1.84 0.90
C ALA A 237 -18.15 1.10 0.16
N VAL A 238 -17.56 0.05 0.76
CA VAL A 238 -16.60 -0.85 0.08
C VAL A 238 -17.26 -1.56 -1.11
N HIS A 239 -18.48 -2.07 -0.94
CA HIS A 239 -19.24 -2.70 -2.01
C HIS A 239 -19.49 -1.72 -3.17
N ASP A 240 -20.04 -0.55 -2.86
CA ASP A 240 -20.41 0.44 -3.87
C ASP A 240 -19.17 0.93 -4.63
N ARG A 241 -18.08 1.18 -3.92
CA ARG A 241 -16.82 1.58 -4.53
C ARG A 241 -16.21 0.48 -5.41
N TRP A 242 -16.36 -0.80 -5.06
CA TRP A 242 -15.97 -1.90 -5.94
C TRP A 242 -16.78 -1.91 -7.24
N GLN A 243 -18.08 -1.61 -7.21
CA GLN A 243 -18.91 -1.56 -8.42
C GLN A 243 -18.41 -0.51 -9.43
N GLU A 244 -17.83 0.58 -8.94
CA GLU A 244 -17.21 1.62 -9.78
C GLU A 244 -15.85 1.18 -10.34
N LEU A 245 -15.04 0.48 -9.53
CA LEU A 245 -13.66 0.13 -9.87
C LEU A 245 -13.53 -1.17 -10.67
N LYS A 246 -14.51 -2.08 -10.61
CA LYS A 246 -14.41 -3.43 -11.21
C LYS A 246 -14.14 -3.38 -12.71
N GLU A 247 -14.79 -2.51 -13.48
CA GLU A 247 -14.58 -2.44 -14.93
C GLU A 247 -13.21 -1.83 -15.29
N PRO A 248 -12.79 -0.67 -14.72
CA PRO A 248 -11.42 -0.17 -14.90
C PRO A 248 -10.34 -1.17 -14.50
N PHE A 249 -10.47 -1.84 -13.35
CA PHE A 249 -9.51 -2.82 -12.89
C PHE A 249 -9.48 -4.05 -13.81
N GLY A 250 -10.64 -4.54 -14.23
CA GLY A 250 -10.75 -5.64 -15.19
C GLY A 250 -10.08 -5.31 -16.52
N ALA A 251 -10.30 -4.10 -17.05
CA ALA A 251 -9.66 -3.62 -18.28
C ALA A 251 -8.13 -3.55 -18.14
N TYR A 252 -7.62 -3.06 -17.00
CA TYR A 252 -6.19 -3.04 -16.70
C TYR A 252 -5.58 -4.46 -16.69
N VAL A 253 -6.25 -5.41 -16.03
CA VAL A 253 -5.82 -6.82 -15.98
C VAL A 253 -5.68 -7.40 -17.40
N GLN A 254 -6.60 -7.08 -18.32
CA GLN A 254 -6.49 -7.57 -19.70
C GLN A 254 -5.24 -7.05 -20.44
N GLY A 255 -4.74 -5.87 -20.07
CA GLY A 255 -3.54 -5.26 -20.65
C GLY A 255 -2.21 -5.79 -20.10
N MET A 256 -2.21 -6.61 -19.05
CA MET A 256 -0.99 -6.95 -18.32
C MET A 256 0.09 -7.64 -19.14
N ALA A 257 -0.29 -8.57 -20.04
CA ALA A 257 0.68 -9.25 -20.90
C ALA A 257 1.44 -8.27 -21.82
N ALA A 258 0.79 -7.21 -22.29
CA ALA A 258 1.41 -6.20 -23.15
C ALA A 258 2.44 -5.34 -22.38
N MET A 259 2.27 -5.18 -21.06
CA MET A 259 3.18 -4.38 -20.23
C MET A 259 4.55 -5.04 -20.04
N GLN A 260 4.59 -6.38 -19.93
CA GLN A 260 5.86 -7.11 -19.74
C GLN A 260 6.56 -7.41 -21.06
N ALA A 261 5.85 -7.44 -22.19
CA ALA A 261 6.42 -7.82 -23.47
C ALA A 261 7.70 -7.04 -23.87
N PRO A 262 7.80 -5.71 -23.65
CA PRO A 262 9.03 -4.96 -23.90
C PRO A 262 10.23 -5.39 -23.04
N LEU A 263 10.00 -6.01 -21.88
CA LEU A 263 11.05 -6.43 -20.95
C LEU A 263 11.67 -7.78 -21.29
N ASN A 264 11.08 -8.56 -22.20
CA ASN A 264 11.49 -9.95 -22.42
C ASN A 264 12.99 -10.08 -22.76
N SER A 265 13.52 -9.17 -23.58
CA SER A 265 14.95 -9.15 -23.92
C SER A 265 15.82 -8.78 -22.73
N ALA A 266 15.41 -7.77 -21.95
CA ALA A 266 16.12 -7.30 -20.76
C ALA A 266 16.14 -8.37 -19.65
N ILE A 267 15.00 -9.04 -19.42
CA ILE A 267 14.83 -10.17 -18.49
C ILE A 267 15.75 -11.33 -18.89
N LYS A 268 15.83 -11.65 -20.19
CA LYS A 268 16.75 -12.68 -20.70
C LYS A 268 18.21 -12.34 -20.42
N ALA A 269 18.61 -11.09 -20.67
CA ALA A 269 19.98 -10.64 -20.41
C ALA A 269 20.31 -10.63 -18.91
N ASP A 270 19.34 -10.24 -18.07
CA ASP A 270 19.46 -10.25 -16.61
C ASP A 270 19.65 -11.67 -16.04
N SER A 271 18.86 -12.62 -16.53
CA SER A 271 18.96 -14.04 -16.17
C SER A 271 20.35 -14.60 -16.41
N VAL A 272 20.96 -14.31 -17.57
CA VAL A 272 22.34 -14.72 -17.89
C VAL A 272 23.35 -14.02 -17.00
N ARG A 273 23.18 -12.71 -16.78
CA ARG A 273 24.16 -11.90 -16.04
C ARG A 273 24.25 -12.30 -14.57
N TRP A 274 23.11 -12.49 -13.93
CA TRP A 274 23.03 -12.70 -12.47
C TRP A 274 22.77 -14.16 -12.10
N ASP A 275 22.88 -15.07 -13.06
CA ASP A 275 22.65 -16.51 -12.89
C ASP A 275 21.30 -16.80 -12.19
N ARG A 276 20.24 -16.11 -12.62
CA ARG A 276 18.89 -16.28 -12.04
C ARG A 276 18.16 -17.52 -12.56
N GLY A 277 18.90 -18.48 -13.14
CA GLY A 277 18.38 -19.66 -13.85
C GLY A 277 17.94 -19.37 -15.29
N GLU A 278 17.57 -20.42 -16.04
CA GLU A 278 16.99 -20.28 -17.39
C GLU A 278 15.69 -19.43 -17.35
N LEU A 279 15.27 -18.89 -18.50
CA LEU A 279 14.04 -18.10 -18.73
C LEU A 279 12.74 -18.62 -18.06
N GLY A 280 12.74 -19.84 -17.50
CA GLY A 280 11.66 -20.48 -16.77
C GLY A 280 11.53 -20.14 -15.28
N THR A 281 12.37 -19.28 -14.70
CA THR A 281 12.20 -18.84 -13.29
C THR A 281 11.42 -17.53 -13.15
N TYR A 282 11.33 -16.71 -14.20
CA TYR A 282 10.55 -15.47 -14.20
C TYR A 282 9.04 -15.75 -14.26
N HIS A 283 8.25 -15.08 -13.42
CA HIS A 283 6.80 -15.11 -13.50
C HIS A 283 6.33 -14.38 -14.76
N ARG A 284 5.64 -15.11 -15.65
CA ARG A 284 5.09 -14.52 -16.86
C ARG A 284 3.88 -13.68 -16.51
N ALA A 285 3.77 -12.51 -17.14
CA ALA A 285 2.60 -11.65 -17.01
C ALA A 285 1.31 -12.38 -17.36
N SER A 286 1.34 -13.39 -18.25
CA SER A 286 0.19 -14.24 -18.55
C SER A 286 -0.28 -15.09 -17.35
N GLN A 287 0.64 -15.56 -16.50
CA GLN A 287 0.29 -16.32 -15.29
C GLN A 287 -0.35 -15.39 -14.26
N MET A 288 0.26 -14.22 -14.03
CA MET A 288 -0.30 -13.18 -13.15
C MET A 288 -1.67 -12.70 -13.64
N GLN A 289 -1.81 -12.46 -14.94
CA GLN A 289 -3.09 -12.08 -15.56
C GLN A 289 -4.14 -13.17 -15.36
N GLY A 290 -3.78 -14.46 -15.55
CA GLY A 290 -4.67 -15.57 -15.28
C GLY A 290 -5.16 -15.60 -13.83
N TRP A 291 -4.27 -15.36 -12.88
CA TRP A 291 -4.59 -15.27 -11.46
C TRP A 291 -5.47 -14.05 -11.13
N MET A 292 -5.11 -12.86 -11.63
CA MET A 292 -5.89 -11.64 -11.45
C MET A 292 -7.29 -11.73 -12.05
N ASN A 293 -7.45 -12.43 -13.19
CA ASN A 293 -8.76 -12.72 -13.75
C ASN A 293 -9.62 -13.59 -12.82
N GLN A 294 -9.03 -14.61 -12.18
CA GLN A 294 -9.74 -15.40 -11.17
C GLN A 294 -10.11 -14.56 -9.95
N ARG A 295 -9.20 -13.68 -9.52
CA ARG A 295 -9.40 -12.76 -8.39
C ARG A 295 -10.55 -11.79 -8.67
N TRP A 296 -10.54 -11.18 -9.85
CA TRP A 296 -11.59 -10.27 -10.33
C TRP A 296 -12.95 -10.96 -10.41
N ASN A 297 -13.02 -12.15 -11.01
CA ASN A 297 -14.24 -12.95 -11.08
C ASN A 297 -14.78 -13.29 -9.69
N TRP A 298 -13.91 -13.68 -8.76
CA TRP A 298 -14.30 -13.99 -7.40
C TRP A 298 -14.84 -12.76 -6.68
N MET A 299 -14.12 -11.63 -6.70
CA MET A 299 -14.56 -10.39 -6.06
C MET A 299 -15.93 -9.95 -6.60
N ASN A 300 -16.16 -10.03 -7.92
CA ASN A 300 -17.47 -9.73 -8.54
C ASN A 300 -18.61 -10.65 -8.12
N SER A 301 -18.30 -11.85 -7.59
CA SER A 301 -19.30 -12.80 -7.10
C SER A 301 -19.60 -12.66 -5.61
N THR A 302 -18.76 -11.91 -4.88
CA THR A 302 -18.83 -11.81 -3.40
C THR A 302 -18.98 -10.40 -2.86
N MET A 303 -18.60 -9.39 -3.66
CA MET A 303 -18.90 -7.97 -3.44
C MET A 303 -20.17 -7.69 -4.23
#